data_AF-A0A2S8Y8C7-F1
#
_entry.id   AF-A0A2S8Y8C7-F1
#
_cell.length_a   1.000
_cell.length_b   1.000
_cell.length_c   1.000
_cell.angle_alpha   90.00
_cell.angle_beta   90.00
_cell.angle_gamma   90.00
#
_symmetry.space_group_name_H-M   'P 1'
#
loop_
_entity.id
_entity.type
_entity.pdbx_description
1 polymer ?
#
loop_
_entity_poly.entity_id
_entity_poly.type
_entity_poly.pdbx_seq_one_letter_code
_entity_poly.pdbx_strand_id
1 'polypeptide(L)'
;MYPMQPKPSTASRSRLFLPLACARPRRTVILCFLAAFVITLVLAGRQYWQLHQRELEDRQHNLHLQALAIETVVYHGKSQLQFLRSIAERVLVEAQNQPSMRRNDAIDLAIRNSHQPVWGLPVPKSDAPIRAIGDAQVATIHGLSRDHEQLVEDLHLSRAMSQVLPAQFQSGGNLERILFLTTSGIVIAYPGVEDDQLEAVLRKFTSSPLMHLGRAYTEDLDITFYPLPGGDFGKIPHLLLSSPVYLNAVMRGALIYDLPQNKVQEYLYQTTEEDEHHALIDNQGNLIASSDEVFSPHEGNWLKTLPASPRPLALPTLFQRDHGTVELDQGYLQYRELEGIDLMLVNYISAADLRTAVNGQMDILFLGVWALLALLMALTLYIVDRLFKGQLRLNRQLREIGLVDSLTQLANRRRLQADFGGLLQRLQDNQPVALWMLDIDHFKNINDSWGHSAGDEVIKHLATLLRALVRNKDLVVRYGGEEFCVVMPETSLAEATQVAEQLRSATAQSVCVPDASTLLASAPSLEIHLTVSIGVAELRIDACQGLEDLIASADRRLYTAKKSGRNRVVNHD
;
A
#
# COMPACT_ATOMS: atom_id res chain seq x y z
N MET A 1 13.09 -56.32 -31.75
CA MET A 1 12.60 -55.82 -30.46
C MET A 1 13.72 -54.93 -29.89
N TYR A 2 13.62 -53.62 -30.09
CA TYR A 2 14.65 -52.64 -29.69
C TYR A 2 14.57 -52.37 -28.17
N PRO A 3 15.69 -52.27 -27.43
CA PRO A 3 15.67 -51.68 -26.10
C PRO A 3 15.76 -50.15 -26.19
N MET A 4 14.83 -49.48 -25.50
CA MET A 4 14.75 -48.03 -25.40
C MET A 4 15.93 -47.43 -24.65
N GLN A 5 16.48 -46.33 -25.17
CA GLN A 5 17.37 -45.43 -24.44
C GLN A 5 16.61 -44.66 -23.33
N PRO A 6 17.23 -44.40 -22.17
CA PRO A 6 16.64 -43.54 -21.15
C PRO A 6 16.75 -42.05 -21.57
N LYS A 7 15.64 -41.32 -21.41
CA LYS A 7 15.53 -39.86 -21.57
C LYS A 7 16.53 -39.12 -20.67
N PRO A 8 17.20 -38.05 -21.15
CA PRO A 8 18.01 -37.20 -20.29
C PRO A 8 17.12 -36.41 -19.32
N SER A 9 17.49 -36.44 -18.05
CA SER A 9 16.79 -35.77 -16.95
C SER A 9 16.95 -34.24 -17.04
N THR A 10 15.87 -33.54 -16.69
CA THR A 10 15.75 -32.07 -16.58
C THR A 10 16.53 -31.46 -15.40
N ALA A 11 17.60 -32.11 -14.94
CA ALA A 11 18.33 -31.76 -13.72
C ALA A 11 19.56 -30.84 -13.94
N SER A 12 19.73 -30.27 -15.14
CA SER A 12 20.95 -29.53 -15.51
C SER A 12 20.89 -28.01 -15.26
N ARG A 13 19.72 -27.40 -15.07
CA ARG A 13 19.61 -25.93 -14.90
C ARG A 13 19.84 -25.42 -13.48
N SER A 14 19.68 -26.25 -12.44
CA SER A 14 19.83 -25.83 -11.04
C SER A 14 21.28 -25.80 -10.53
N ARG A 15 22.23 -26.46 -11.21
CA ARG A 15 23.64 -26.53 -10.78
C ARG A 15 24.52 -25.37 -11.26
N LEU A 16 24.05 -24.54 -12.20
CA LEU A 16 24.77 -23.36 -12.70
C LEU A 16 24.56 -22.11 -11.83
N PHE A 17 23.47 -22.04 -11.05
CA PHE A 17 23.17 -20.86 -10.22
C PHE A 17 24.07 -20.72 -8.99
N LEU A 18 24.46 -21.83 -8.35
CA LEU A 18 25.34 -21.81 -7.17
C LEU A 18 26.73 -21.19 -7.44
N PRO A 19 27.49 -21.58 -8.50
CA PRO A 19 28.82 -21.03 -8.71
C PRO A 19 28.80 -19.52 -9.08
N LEU A 20 27.77 -19.06 -9.78
CA LEU A 20 27.56 -17.63 -10.10
C LEU A 20 27.13 -16.81 -8.88
N ALA A 21 26.29 -17.36 -8.01
CA ALA A 21 25.85 -16.72 -6.77
C ALA A 21 27.00 -16.55 -5.76
N CYS A 22 27.93 -17.52 -5.70
CA CYS A 22 29.14 -17.44 -4.89
C CYS A 22 30.19 -16.45 -5.42
N ALA A 23 30.19 -16.14 -6.71
CA ALA A 23 31.15 -15.22 -7.31
C ALA A 23 30.91 -13.75 -6.95
N ARG A 24 29.66 -13.35 -6.62
CA ARG A 24 29.29 -11.97 -6.26
C ARG A 24 28.24 -11.95 -5.14
N PRO A 25 28.61 -12.29 -3.89
CA PRO A 25 27.66 -12.49 -2.79
C PRO A 25 26.79 -11.25 -2.50
N ARG A 26 27.36 -10.05 -2.64
CA ARG A 26 26.63 -8.78 -2.49
C ARG A 26 25.48 -8.64 -3.48
N ARG A 27 25.66 -9.04 -4.75
CA ARG A 27 24.61 -8.92 -5.78
C ARG A 27 23.50 -9.93 -5.55
N THR A 28 23.86 -11.14 -5.12
CA THR A 28 22.89 -12.20 -4.80
C THR A 28 21.96 -11.77 -3.66
N VAL A 29 22.51 -11.22 -2.58
CA VAL A 29 21.71 -10.71 -1.44
C VAL A 29 20.74 -9.62 -1.91
N ILE A 30 21.22 -8.62 -2.66
CA ILE A 30 20.37 -7.54 -3.18
C ILE A 30 19.24 -8.09 -4.06
N LEU A 31 19.54 -9.04 -4.97
CA LEU A 31 18.53 -9.63 -5.85
C LEU A 31 17.46 -10.41 -5.07
N CYS A 32 17.85 -11.18 -4.04
CA CYS A 32 16.90 -11.90 -3.20
C CYS A 32 15.98 -10.97 -2.41
N PHE A 33 16.54 -9.93 -1.77
CA PHE A 33 15.74 -8.96 -1.02
C PHE A 33 14.86 -8.10 -1.95
N LEU A 34 15.34 -7.76 -3.15
CA LEU A 34 14.54 -7.08 -4.17
C LEU A 34 13.36 -7.94 -4.61
N ALA A 35 13.57 -9.23 -4.86
CA ALA A 35 12.49 -10.15 -5.21
C ALA A 35 11.44 -10.24 -4.08
N ALA A 36 11.88 -10.35 -2.83
CA ALA A 36 10.98 -10.36 -1.68
C ALA A 36 10.19 -9.04 -1.55
N PHE A 37 10.84 -7.89 -1.78
CA PHE A 37 10.20 -6.57 -1.75
C PHE A 37 9.15 -6.43 -2.86
N VAL A 38 9.45 -6.91 -4.08
CA VAL A 38 8.48 -6.90 -5.19
C VAL A 38 7.26 -7.75 -4.87
N ILE A 39 7.45 -8.95 -4.29
CA ILE A 39 6.34 -9.83 -3.90
C ILE A 39 5.46 -9.15 -2.84
N THR A 40 6.06 -8.57 -1.80
CA THR A 40 5.29 -7.89 -0.74
C THR A 40 4.61 -6.62 -1.25
N LEU A 41 5.21 -5.90 -2.20
CA LEU A 41 4.60 -4.75 -2.85
C LEU A 41 3.35 -5.14 -3.66
N VAL A 42 3.40 -6.26 -4.40
CA VAL A 42 2.24 -6.77 -5.14
C VAL A 42 1.12 -7.18 -4.18
N LEU A 43 1.45 -7.85 -3.07
CA LEU A 43 0.48 -8.21 -2.05
C LEU A 43 -0.15 -6.98 -1.38
N ALA A 44 0.66 -5.97 -1.05
CA ALA A 44 0.18 -4.71 -0.49
C ALA A 44 -0.76 -3.99 -1.47
N GLY A 45 -0.41 -3.94 -2.76
CA GLY A 45 -1.28 -3.38 -3.81
C GLY A 45 -2.61 -4.14 -3.95
N ARG A 46 -2.58 -5.48 -3.88
CA ARG A 46 -3.80 -6.29 -3.88
C ARG A 46 -4.67 -6.02 -2.65
N GLN A 47 -4.08 -5.95 -1.47
CA GLN A 47 -4.81 -5.66 -0.24
C GLN A 47 -5.40 -4.25 -0.25
N TYR A 48 -4.64 -3.26 -0.75
CA TYR A 48 -5.14 -1.90 -0.96
C TYR A 48 -6.37 -1.88 -1.87
N TRP A 49 -6.30 -2.61 -3.00
CA TRP A 49 -7.45 -2.75 -3.90
C TRP A 49 -8.65 -3.41 -3.22
N GLN A 50 -8.43 -4.47 -2.42
CA GLN A 50 -9.51 -5.16 -1.70
C GLN A 50 -10.16 -4.27 -0.64
N LEU A 51 -9.37 -3.50 0.12
CA LEU A 51 -9.88 -2.54 1.10
C LEU A 51 -10.68 -1.43 0.42
N HIS A 52 -10.20 -0.89 -0.70
CA HIS A 52 -10.96 0.09 -1.48
C HIS A 52 -12.31 -0.45 -1.97
N GLN A 53 -12.38 -1.70 -2.45
CA GLN A 53 -13.65 -2.30 -2.87
C GLN A 53 -14.58 -2.54 -1.68
N ARG A 54 -14.04 -3.05 -0.58
CA ARG A 54 -14.81 -3.33 0.63
C ARG A 54 -15.42 -2.06 1.23
N GLU A 55 -14.66 -0.98 1.28
CA GLU A 55 -15.14 0.32 1.74
C GLU A 55 -16.33 0.83 0.90
N LEU A 56 -16.25 0.69 -0.43
CA LEU A 56 -17.37 1.03 -1.31
C LEU A 56 -18.60 0.13 -1.07
N GLU A 57 -18.40 -1.18 -0.88
CA GLU A 57 -19.48 -2.13 -0.58
C GLU A 57 -20.15 -1.83 0.76
N ASP A 58 -19.37 -1.53 1.80
CA ASP A 58 -19.87 -1.21 3.14
C ASP A 58 -20.69 0.09 3.11
N ARG A 59 -20.24 1.13 2.40
CA ARG A 59 -21.00 2.38 2.20
C ARG A 59 -22.29 2.16 1.41
N GLN A 60 -22.25 1.33 0.37
CA GLN A 60 -23.45 0.96 -0.38
C GLN A 60 -24.45 0.19 0.50
N HIS A 61 -23.96 -0.67 1.40
CA HIS A 61 -24.79 -1.38 2.35
C HIS A 61 -25.44 -0.43 3.35
N ASN A 62 -24.71 0.54 3.90
CA ASN A 62 -25.26 1.57 4.78
C ASN A 62 -26.33 2.41 4.08
N LEU A 63 -26.09 2.82 2.83
CA LEU A 63 -27.08 3.51 1.99
C LEU A 63 -28.35 2.69 1.82
N HIS A 64 -28.21 1.38 1.60
CA HIS A 64 -29.35 0.46 1.48
C HIS A 64 -30.15 0.35 2.79
N LEU A 65 -29.49 0.27 3.94
CA LEU A 65 -30.15 0.21 5.25
C LEU A 65 -30.93 1.50 5.55
N GLN A 66 -30.37 2.66 5.22
CA GLN A 66 -31.08 3.93 5.37
C GLN A 66 -32.30 4.03 4.44
N ALA A 67 -32.15 3.62 3.17
CA ALA A 67 -33.28 3.58 2.24
C ALA A 67 -34.42 2.69 2.77
N LEU A 68 -34.09 1.51 3.29
CA LEU A 68 -35.08 0.58 3.88
C LEU A 68 -35.80 1.20 5.10
N ALA A 69 -35.10 1.97 5.92
CA ALA A 69 -35.71 2.67 7.05
C ALA A 69 -36.71 3.75 6.59
N ILE A 70 -36.37 4.52 5.54
CA ILE A 70 -37.29 5.51 4.95
C ILE A 70 -38.51 4.79 4.33
N GLU A 71 -38.29 3.73 3.56
CA GLU A 71 -39.35 2.90 2.99
C GLU A 71 -40.29 2.38 4.09
N THR A 72 -39.74 1.91 5.22
CA THR A 72 -40.54 1.39 6.34
C THR A 72 -41.46 2.48 6.92
N VAL A 73 -40.96 3.71 7.08
CA VAL A 73 -41.77 4.85 7.57
C VAL A 73 -42.89 5.18 6.59
N VAL A 74 -42.59 5.22 5.30
CA VAL A 74 -43.59 5.53 4.27
C VAL A 74 -44.61 4.40 4.13
N TYR A 75 -44.17 3.14 4.17
CA TYR A 75 -45.06 1.98 4.18
C TYR A 75 -46.00 1.98 5.38
N HIS A 76 -45.50 2.34 6.56
CA HIS A 76 -46.34 2.48 7.75
C HIS A 76 -47.38 3.60 7.57
N GLY A 77 -46.98 4.78 7.08
CA GLY A 77 -47.90 5.87 6.76
C GLY A 77 -48.96 5.46 5.74
N LYS A 78 -48.55 4.67 4.73
CA LYS A 78 -49.43 4.13 3.70
C LYS A 78 -50.48 3.19 4.27
N SER A 79 -50.06 2.23 5.08
CA SER A 79 -50.96 1.28 5.73
C SER A 79 -51.97 1.99 6.64
N GLN A 80 -51.55 3.02 7.38
CA GLN A 80 -52.46 3.82 8.19
C GLN A 80 -53.49 4.59 7.35
N LEU A 81 -53.06 5.22 6.25
CA LEU A 81 -53.96 5.93 5.33
C LEU A 81 -54.99 4.98 4.71
N GLN A 82 -54.58 3.78 4.29
CA GLN A 82 -55.49 2.74 3.78
C GLN A 82 -56.51 2.29 4.83
N PHE A 83 -56.07 2.13 6.09
CA PHE A 83 -56.96 1.81 7.21
C PHE A 83 -58.00 2.92 7.43
N LEU A 84 -57.56 4.19 7.48
CA LEU A 84 -58.44 5.33 7.65
C LEU A 84 -59.42 5.50 6.49
N ARG A 85 -58.95 5.29 5.25
CA ARG A 85 -59.80 5.28 4.06
C ARG A 85 -60.87 4.19 4.17
N SER A 86 -60.49 2.99 4.58
CA SER A 86 -61.43 1.87 4.75
C SER A 86 -62.51 2.19 5.79
N ILE A 87 -62.17 2.91 6.87
CA ILE A 87 -63.15 3.43 7.84
C ILE A 87 -64.07 4.45 7.17
N ALA A 88 -63.49 5.43 6.47
CA ALA A 88 -64.25 6.50 5.81
C ALA A 88 -65.27 5.95 4.80
N GLU A 89 -64.84 5.06 3.91
CA GLU A 89 -65.69 4.43 2.90
C GLU A 89 -66.79 3.58 3.54
N ARG A 90 -66.48 2.85 4.63
CA ARG A 90 -67.49 2.07 5.37
C ARG A 90 -68.54 2.96 6.02
N VAL A 91 -68.15 4.07 6.63
CA VAL A 91 -69.08 5.03 7.25
C VAL A 91 -70.02 5.63 6.20
N LEU A 92 -69.51 5.94 5.01
CA LEU A 92 -70.33 6.44 3.90
C LEU A 92 -71.35 5.39 3.42
N VAL A 93 -70.94 4.12 3.27
CA VAL A 93 -71.85 3.04 2.89
C VAL A 93 -72.92 2.78 3.97
N GLU A 94 -72.55 2.82 5.24
CA GLU A 94 -73.50 2.65 6.35
C GLU A 94 -74.52 3.80 6.43
N ALA A 95 -74.06 5.04 6.22
CA ALA A 95 -74.93 6.22 6.19
C ALA A 95 -75.95 6.20 5.04
N GLN A 96 -75.66 5.51 3.93
CA GLN A 96 -76.62 5.27 2.85
C GLN A 96 -77.67 4.22 3.23
N ASN A 97 -77.27 3.19 3.98
CA ASN A 97 -78.14 2.07 4.32
C ASN A 97 -79.05 2.31 5.54
N GLN A 98 -78.79 3.34 6.35
CA GLN A 98 -79.60 3.67 7.53
C GLN A 98 -80.08 5.14 7.53
N PRO A 99 -81.21 5.45 6.83
CA PRO A 99 -81.72 6.81 6.72
C PRO A 99 -82.12 7.46 8.06
N SER A 100 -82.45 6.65 9.07
CA SER A 100 -82.79 7.12 10.42
C SER A 100 -81.61 7.72 11.19
N MET A 101 -80.37 7.38 10.83
CA MET A 101 -79.17 8.03 11.39
C MET A 101 -78.93 9.44 10.82
N ARG A 102 -79.59 9.81 9.71
CA ARG A 102 -79.42 11.12 9.04
C ARG A 102 -80.02 12.30 9.83
N ARG A 103 -80.89 12.04 10.81
CA ARG A 103 -81.51 13.09 11.64
C ARG A 103 -80.67 13.34 12.88
N ASN A 104 -80.00 14.49 12.92
CA ASN A 104 -79.22 14.93 14.06
C ASN A 104 -79.33 16.45 14.18
N ASP A 105 -79.89 16.94 15.28
CA ASP A 105 -80.15 18.36 15.52
C ASP A 105 -78.88 19.23 15.36
N ALA A 106 -77.70 18.67 15.67
CA ALA A 106 -76.41 19.36 15.51
C ALA A 106 -75.99 19.49 14.04
N ILE A 107 -76.28 18.49 13.21
CA ILE A 107 -76.02 18.52 11.76
C ILE A 107 -77.00 19.49 11.09
N ASP A 108 -78.28 19.42 11.45
CA ASP A 108 -79.30 20.35 10.93
C ASP A 108 -78.98 21.81 11.29
N LEU A 109 -78.44 22.06 12.49
CA LEU A 109 -77.97 23.38 12.90
C LEU A 109 -76.74 23.83 12.09
N ALA A 110 -75.78 22.94 11.86
CA ALA A 110 -74.59 23.24 11.08
C ALA A 110 -74.93 23.58 9.62
N ILE A 111 -75.87 22.84 9.01
CA ILE A 111 -76.37 23.12 7.66
C ILE A 111 -77.06 24.49 7.60
N ARG A 112 -77.86 24.87 8.60
CA ARG A 112 -78.46 26.23 8.64
C ARG A 112 -77.41 27.34 8.73
N ASN A 113 -76.25 27.04 9.29
CA ASN A 113 -75.14 27.99 9.42
C ASN A 113 -74.20 27.97 8.20
N SER A 114 -74.46 27.17 7.15
CA SER A 114 -73.56 27.03 5.98
C SER A 114 -73.34 28.32 5.20
N HIS A 115 -74.22 29.30 5.36
CA HIS A 115 -74.10 30.63 4.76
C HIS A 115 -73.03 31.51 5.43
N GLN A 116 -72.60 31.17 6.65
CA GLN A 116 -71.53 31.89 7.34
C GLN A 116 -70.20 31.66 6.63
N PRO A 117 -69.27 32.63 6.65
CA PRO A 117 -68.00 32.52 5.93
C PRO A 117 -67.16 31.31 6.39
N VAL A 118 -67.20 31.01 7.68
CA VAL A 118 -66.64 29.79 8.28
C VAL A 118 -67.68 29.26 9.27
N TRP A 119 -67.91 27.96 9.23
CA TRP A 119 -68.84 27.26 10.13
C TRP A 119 -68.27 25.88 10.48
N GLY A 120 -68.94 25.12 11.34
CA GLY A 120 -68.45 23.80 11.74
C GLY A 120 -69.42 23.03 12.61
N LEU A 121 -69.02 21.83 13.00
CA LEU A 121 -69.79 20.97 13.91
C LEU A 121 -69.16 21.04 15.31
N PRO A 122 -69.96 21.21 16.38
CA PRO A 122 -69.43 21.16 17.74
C PRO A 122 -68.94 19.74 18.07
N VAL A 123 -67.67 19.64 18.46
CA VAL A 123 -67.02 18.39 18.87
C VAL A 123 -66.33 18.55 20.23
N PRO A 124 -66.16 17.46 21.00
CA PRO A 124 -65.33 17.46 22.21
C PRO A 124 -63.92 17.99 21.95
N LYS A 125 -63.26 18.56 22.97
CA LYS A 125 -61.88 19.07 22.85
C LYS A 125 -60.84 17.97 22.56
N SER A 126 -61.16 16.71 22.82
CA SER A 126 -60.33 15.54 22.50
C SER A 126 -60.35 15.17 21.02
N ASP A 127 -61.36 15.63 20.29
CA ASP A 127 -61.62 15.22 18.92
C ASP A 127 -61.07 16.27 17.94
N ALA A 128 -60.80 15.88 16.70
CA ALA A 128 -60.29 16.81 15.71
C ALA A 128 -61.37 17.83 15.32
N PRO A 129 -61.10 19.15 15.36
CA PRO A 129 -62.08 20.17 15.02
C PRO A 129 -62.60 19.99 13.59
N ILE A 130 -63.93 20.06 13.44
CA ILE A 130 -64.61 20.01 12.14
C ILE A 130 -64.95 21.45 11.75
N ARG A 131 -64.28 21.95 10.71
CA ARG A 131 -64.50 23.30 10.16
C ARG A 131 -64.86 23.23 8.69
N ALA A 132 -65.60 24.20 8.18
CA ALA A 132 -66.02 24.26 6.79
C ALA A 132 -66.10 25.71 6.33
N ILE A 133 -65.82 25.93 5.05
CA ILE A 133 -66.01 27.23 4.41
C ILE A 133 -67.47 27.41 4.00
N GLY A 134 -67.92 28.67 3.95
CA GLY A 134 -69.29 29.03 3.57
C GLY A 134 -69.65 28.68 2.12
N ASP A 135 -70.95 28.59 1.84
CA ASP A 135 -71.47 28.25 0.50
C ASP A 135 -70.97 29.20 -0.59
N ALA A 136 -70.83 30.49 -0.27
CA ALA A 136 -70.30 31.49 -1.18
C ALA A 136 -68.86 31.18 -1.59
N GLN A 137 -68.00 30.80 -0.64
CA GLN A 137 -66.61 30.44 -0.92
C GLN A 137 -66.51 29.14 -1.70
N VAL A 138 -67.31 28.11 -1.35
CA VAL A 138 -67.32 26.83 -2.08
C VAL A 138 -67.60 27.05 -3.56
N ALA A 139 -68.57 27.90 -3.90
CA ALA A 139 -68.90 28.23 -5.29
C ALA A 139 -67.76 28.90 -6.08
N THR A 140 -66.78 29.50 -5.40
CA THR A 140 -65.60 30.14 -6.04
C THR A 140 -64.41 29.22 -6.23
N ILE A 141 -64.39 28.05 -5.57
CA ILE A 141 -63.27 27.12 -5.63
C ILE A 141 -63.63 25.99 -6.60
N HIS A 142 -62.99 25.99 -7.77
CA HIS A 142 -63.20 24.94 -8.77
C HIS A 142 -62.79 23.57 -8.21
N GLY A 143 -63.64 22.56 -8.36
CA GLY A 143 -63.41 21.21 -7.83
C GLY A 143 -64.11 20.93 -6.50
N LEU A 144 -64.68 21.95 -5.83
CA LEU A 144 -65.62 21.75 -4.72
C LEU A 144 -67.07 21.81 -5.20
N SER A 145 -67.95 21.06 -4.54
CA SER A 145 -69.38 21.02 -4.82
C SER A 145 -70.20 20.87 -3.55
N ARG A 146 -71.22 21.73 -3.38
CA ARG A 146 -72.13 21.68 -2.24
C ARG A 146 -73.52 21.23 -2.68
N ASP A 147 -73.74 19.92 -2.66
CA ASP A 147 -75.07 19.32 -2.76
C ASP A 147 -75.62 19.02 -1.36
N HIS A 148 -76.93 19.19 -1.15
CA HIS A 148 -77.54 19.02 0.17
C HIS A 148 -77.46 17.59 0.69
N GLU A 149 -77.70 16.60 -0.17
CA GLU A 149 -77.68 15.19 0.25
C GLU A 149 -76.25 14.72 0.49
N GLN A 150 -75.31 15.14 -0.38
CA GLN A 150 -73.88 14.92 -0.19
C GLN A 150 -73.35 15.56 1.10
N LEU A 151 -73.79 16.78 1.41
CA LEU A 151 -73.34 17.52 2.60
C LEU A 151 -73.72 16.79 3.89
N VAL A 152 -74.93 16.25 3.97
CA VAL A 152 -75.39 15.48 5.13
C VAL A 152 -74.49 14.26 5.34
N GLU A 153 -74.24 13.49 4.28
CA GLU A 153 -73.36 12.33 4.32
C GLU A 153 -71.90 12.71 4.70
N ASP A 154 -71.36 13.80 4.14
CA ASP A 154 -70.03 14.29 4.46
C ASP A 154 -69.92 14.76 5.91
N LEU A 155 -70.98 15.34 6.50
CA LEU A 155 -71.02 15.73 7.92
C LEU A 155 -71.05 14.53 8.86
N HIS A 156 -71.75 13.46 8.49
CA HIS A 156 -71.70 12.19 9.22
C HIS A 156 -70.31 11.57 9.18
N LEU A 157 -69.71 11.51 7.99
CA LEU A 157 -68.34 11.06 7.82
C LEU A 157 -67.37 11.93 8.64
N SER A 158 -67.57 13.24 8.61
CA SER A 158 -66.70 14.17 9.32
C SER A 158 -66.72 13.94 10.83
N ARG A 159 -67.90 13.64 11.40
CA ARG A 159 -68.02 13.30 12.82
C ARG A 159 -67.29 12.01 13.18
N ALA A 160 -67.38 10.97 12.33
CA ALA A 160 -66.64 9.73 12.55
C ALA A 160 -65.13 9.97 12.44
N MET A 161 -64.70 10.74 11.45
CA MET A 161 -63.27 11.00 11.23
C MET A 161 -62.66 11.87 12.33
N SER A 162 -63.41 12.87 12.79
CA SER A 162 -63.02 13.72 13.93
C SER A 162 -62.60 12.92 15.18
N GLN A 163 -63.23 11.77 15.42
CA GLN A 163 -62.90 10.90 16.56
C GLN A 163 -61.65 10.03 16.32
N VAL A 164 -61.42 9.61 15.07
CA VAL A 164 -60.36 8.63 14.74
C VAL A 164 -59.02 9.31 14.48
N LEU A 165 -59.01 10.49 13.85
CA LEU A 165 -57.76 11.17 13.46
C LEU A 165 -56.80 11.46 14.64
N PRO A 166 -57.25 11.95 15.81
CA PRO A 166 -56.35 12.21 16.95
C PRO A 166 -55.64 10.96 17.47
N ALA A 167 -56.34 9.82 17.51
CA ALA A 167 -55.78 8.55 17.96
C ALA A 167 -54.69 8.03 17.00
N GLN A 168 -54.86 8.23 15.70
CA GLN A 168 -53.85 7.89 14.70
C GLN A 168 -52.65 8.83 14.77
N PHE A 169 -52.89 10.14 14.95
CA PHE A 169 -51.82 11.14 15.08
C PHE A 169 -50.88 10.84 16.25
N GLN A 170 -51.41 10.48 17.43
CA GLN A 170 -50.60 10.14 18.60
C GLN A 170 -49.73 8.89 18.40
N SER A 171 -50.14 7.98 17.51
CA SER A 171 -49.40 6.76 17.20
C SER A 171 -48.29 7.00 16.16
N GLY A 172 -48.41 8.03 15.32
CA GLY A 172 -47.47 8.39 14.27
C GLY A 172 -46.55 9.54 14.68
N GLY A 173 -45.56 9.28 15.54
CA GLY A 173 -44.68 10.29 16.14
C GLY A 173 -43.87 11.19 15.20
N ASN A 174 -43.99 11.01 13.88
CA ASN A 174 -43.28 11.77 12.85
C ASN A 174 -44.18 12.73 12.05
N LEU A 175 -45.49 12.75 12.30
CA LEU A 175 -46.44 13.61 11.57
C LEU A 175 -46.53 15.00 12.21
N GLU A 176 -46.57 16.05 11.39
CA GLU A 176 -46.91 17.39 11.87
C GLU A 176 -48.43 17.58 11.96
N ARG A 177 -49.15 17.02 10.98
CA ARG A 177 -50.61 17.11 10.92
C ARG A 177 -51.21 15.93 10.15
N ILE A 178 -52.40 15.53 10.57
CA ILE A 178 -53.29 14.65 9.81
C ILE A 178 -54.53 15.44 9.40
N LEU A 179 -54.92 15.36 8.12
CA LEU A 179 -56.07 16.07 7.57
C LEU A 179 -57.02 15.11 6.85
N PHE A 180 -58.30 15.42 6.93
CA PHE A 180 -59.33 14.90 6.04
C PHE A 180 -60.06 16.09 5.41
N LEU A 181 -59.97 16.19 4.08
CA LEU A 181 -60.57 17.26 3.29
C LEU A 181 -61.67 16.67 2.43
N THR A 182 -62.85 17.29 2.42
CA THR A 182 -63.97 16.84 1.58
C THR A 182 -64.17 17.73 0.36
N THR A 183 -64.74 17.18 -0.71
CA THR A 183 -65.14 17.94 -1.90
C THR A 183 -66.29 18.90 -1.62
N SER A 184 -67.00 18.73 -0.51
CA SER A 184 -67.97 19.74 -0.07
C SER A 184 -67.30 20.95 0.57
N GLY A 185 -66.03 20.89 0.97
CA GLY A 185 -65.32 22.03 1.60
C GLY A 185 -65.35 21.99 3.12
N ILE A 186 -65.42 20.79 3.70
CA ILE A 186 -65.19 20.52 5.12
C ILE A 186 -63.72 20.11 5.30
N VAL A 187 -63.08 20.66 6.33
CA VAL A 187 -61.71 20.44 6.76
C VAL A 187 -61.73 19.87 8.17
N ILE A 188 -61.10 18.72 8.34
CA ILE A 188 -60.88 18.09 9.65
C ILE A 188 -59.38 17.93 9.79
N ALA A 189 -58.80 18.54 10.80
CA ALA A 189 -57.36 18.54 10.99
C ALA A 189 -56.99 18.33 12.44
N TYR A 190 -55.93 17.56 12.68
CA TYR A 190 -55.35 17.40 14.00
C TYR A 190 -53.81 17.48 13.92
N PRO A 191 -53.15 18.44 14.58
CA PRO A 191 -53.74 19.61 15.27
C PRO A 191 -54.61 20.48 14.34
N GLY A 192 -55.54 21.26 14.91
CA GLY A 192 -56.50 22.06 14.16
C GLY A 192 -55.87 23.14 13.27
N VAL A 193 -56.55 23.50 12.19
CA VAL A 193 -56.18 24.60 11.29
C VAL A 193 -56.96 25.86 11.67
N GLU A 194 -56.29 27.02 11.67
CA GLU A 194 -56.91 28.32 11.95
C GLU A 194 -57.87 28.74 10.83
N ASP A 195 -58.91 29.50 11.19
CA ASP A 195 -60.04 29.81 10.30
C ASP A 195 -59.64 30.59 9.04
N ASP A 196 -58.61 31.43 9.13
CA ASP A 196 -58.08 32.22 8.03
C ASP A 196 -57.31 31.39 6.99
N GLN A 197 -56.82 30.20 7.37
CA GLN A 197 -56.06 29.31 6.49
C GLN A 197 -56.93 28.27 5.78
N LEU A 198 -58.18 28.05 6.22
CA LEU A 198 -59.05 26.99 5.69
C LEU A 198 -59.25 27.08 4.16
N GLU A 199 -59.50 28.29 3.65
CA GLU A 199 -59.69 28.51 2.21
C GLU A 199 -58.41 28.19 1.43
N ALA A 200 -57.24 28.58 1.96
CA ALA A 200 -55.95 28.33 1.32
C ALA A 200 -55.64 26.83 1.24
N VAL A 201 -55.95 26.06 2.30
CA VAL A 201 -55.78 24.60 2.33
C VAL A 201 -56.68 23.93 1.29
N LEU A 202 -57.95 24.33 1.18
CA LEU A 202 -58.89 23.76 0.21
C LEU A 202 -58.56 24.12 -1.25
N ARG A 203 -58.10 25.35 -1.52
CA ARG A 203 -57.61 25.74 -2.86
C ARG A 203 -56.41 24.90 -3.28
N LYS A 204 -55.50 24.58 -2.35
CA LYS A 204 -54.34 23.71 -2.61
C LYS A 204 -54.73 22.27 -2.87
N PHE A 205 -55.66 21.75 -2.08
CA PHE A 205 -56.21 20.43 -2.30
C PHE A 205 -56.87 20.32 -3.68
N THR A 206 -57.67 21.32 -4.07
CA THR A 206 -58.34 21.29 -5.38
C THR A 206 -57.40 21.47 -6.57
N SER A 207 -56.27 22.17 -6.40
CA SER A 207 -55.21 22.26 -7.41
C SER A 207 -54.25 21.06 -7.43
N SER A 208 -54.33 20.16 -6.45
CA SER A 208 -53.47 19.00 -6.36
C SER A 208 -53.81 17.99 -7.47
N PRO A 209 -52.81 17.26 -8.02
CA PRO A 209 -53.07 16.16 -8.95
C PRO A 209 -54.02 15.09 -8.40
N LEU A 210 -54.20 15.02 -7.06
CA LEU A 210 -55.14 14.12 -6.38
C LEU A 210 -56.57 14.22 -6.90
N MET A 211 -57.03 15.41 -7.29
CA MET A 211 -58.38 15.63 -7.83
C MET A 211 -58.57 15.07 -9.24
N HIS A 212 -57.47 14.76 -9.93
CA HIS A 212 -57.45 14.27 -11.30
C HIS A 212 -57.06 12.78 -11.40
N LEU A 213 -56.79 12.13 -10.26
CA LEU A 213 -56.56 10.68 -10.20
C LEU A 213 -57.87 9.94 -10.51
N GLY A 214 -58.03 9.56 -11.79
CA GLY A 214 -59.08 8.64 -12.23
C GLY A 214 -58.82 7.23 -11.71
N ARG A 215 -59.89 6.44 -11.55
CA ARG A 215 -59.94 5.06 -11.00
C ARG A 215 -59.07 4.00 -11.72
N ALA A 216 -58.19 4.40 -12.63
CA ALA A 216 -57.35 3.52 -13.44
C ALA A 216 -56.10 2.99 -12.71
N TYR A 217 -55.82 3.43 -11.48
CA TYR A 217 -54.76 2.86 -10.65
C TYR A 217 -55.33 1.84 -9.66
N THR A 218 -54.98 0.59 -9.93
CA THR A 218 -55.26 -0.62 -9.17
C THR A 218 -54.69 -0.57 -7.74
N GLU A 219 -55.53 -1.01 -6.79
CA GLU A 219 -55.37 -1.63 -5.46
C GLU A 219 -54.09 -1.46 -4.59
N ASP A 220 -52.94 -1.01 -5.13
CA ASP A 220 -51.68 -0.87 -4.39
C ASP A 220 -51.02 0.52 -4.49
N LEU A 221 -51.55 1.48 -5.27
CA LEU A 221 -50.84 2.74 -5.59
C LEU A 221 -51.64 4.03 -5.41
N ASP A 222 -52.68 4.04 -4.57
CA ASP A 222 -53.49 5.25 -4.28
C ASP A 222 -52.85 6.21 -3.27
N ILE A 223 -51.53 6.12 -3.09
CA ILE A 223 -50.79 7.00 -2.20
C ILE A 223 -49.71 7.70 -2.96
N THR A 224 -49.94 8.99 -3.19
CA THR A 224 -49.02 9.80 -3.95
C THR A 224 -48.22 10.71 -3.04
N PHE A 225 -46.92 10.72 -3.29
CA PHE A 225 -45.95 11.57 -2.64
C PHE A 225 -45.78 12.84 -3.46
N TYR A 226 -46.12 13.99 -2.87
CA TYR A 226 -45.93 15.27 -3.55
C TYR A 226 -45.14 16.22 -2.65
N PRO A 227 -43.95 16.67 -3.08
CA PRO A 227 -43.27 17.76 -2.41
C PRO A 227 -44.01 19.07 -2.70
N LEU A 228 -44.43 19.76 -1.64
CA LEU A 228 -44.93 21.13 -1.73
C LEU A 228 -43.80 22.11 -1.37
N PRO A 229 -43.48 23.08 -2.25
CA PRO A 229 -42.47 24.09 -1.95
C PRO A 229 -42.84 24.92 -0.72
N GLY A 230 -41.82 25.28 0.07
CA GLY A 230 -41.95 26.15 1.24
C GLY A 230 -42.47 27.53 0.84
N GLY A 231 -43.73 27.77 1.19
CA GLY A 231 -44.52 28.96 0.87
C GLY A 231 -46.01 28.69 1.06
N ASP A 232 -46.41 27.42 0.90
CA ASP A 232 -47.81 27.03 0.87
C ASP A 232 -48.36 26.54 2.23
N PHE A 233 -47.62 25.76 3.02
CA PHE A 233 -48.07 25.37 4.39
C PHE A 233 -47.22 26.00 5.50
N GLY A 234 -46.26 26.83 5.12
CA GLY A 234 -45.27 27.45 6.01
C GLY A 234 -44.01 27.82 5.23
N LYS A 235 -42.95 28.24 5.92
CA LYS A 235 -41.65 28.56 5.30
C LYS A 235 -40.85 27.32 4.87
N ILE A 236 -41.25 26.15 5.35
CA ILE A 236 -40.52 24.89 5.18
C ILE A 236 -41.26 24.08 4.10
N PRO A 237 -40.58 23.33 3.22
CA PRO A 237 -41.24 22.40 2.31
C PRO A 237 -41.96 21.28 3.06
N HIS A 238 -43.05 20.77 2.51
CA HIS A 238 -43.82 19.68 3.12
C HIS A 238 -43.94 18.50 2.16
N LEU A 239 -43.93 17.30 2.70
CA LEU A 239 -44.08 16.05 1.98
C LEU A 239 -45.48 15.52 2.29
N LEU A 240 -46.36 15.58 1.31
CA LEU A 240 -47.74 15.15 1.48
C LEU A 240 -47.89 13.71 1.02
N LEU A 241 -48.31 12.87 1.95
CA LEU A 241 -48.76 11.50 1.69
C LEU A 241 -50.28 11.50 1.74
N SER A 242 -50.96 11.07 0.70
CA SER A 242 -52.41 11.28 0.61
C SER A 242 -53.15 10.08 0.05
N SER A 243 -54.41 9.89 0.45
CA SER A 243 -55.26 8.82 -0.07
C SER A 243 -56.68 9.33 -0.35
N PRO A 244 -57.17 9.23 -1.60
CA PRO A 244 -58.52 9.65 -1.95
C PRO A 244 -59.58 8.71 -1.37
N VAL A 245 -60.73 9.28 -0.97
CA VAL A 245 -61.89 8.54 -0.43
C VAL A 245 -63.02 8.61 -1.44
N TYR A 246 -63.60 7.46 -1.79
CA TYR A 246 -64.67 7.36 -2.79
C TYR A 246 -65.97 6.79 -2.23
N LEU A 247 -67.09 7.19 -2.84
CA LEU A 247 -68.38 6.52 -2.71
C LEU A 247 -68.98 6.32 -4.09
N ASN A 248 -69.31 5.07 -4.45
CA ASN A 248 -69.89 4.73 -5.76
C ASN A 248 -69.12 5.34 -6.96
N ALA A 249 -67.78 5.33 -6.89
CA ALA A 249 -66.86 5.90 -7.90
C ALA A 249 -66.79 7.45 -7.95
N VAL A 250 -67.45 8.16 -7.04
CA VAL A 250 -67.35 9.61 -6.89
C VAL A 250 -66.39 9.94 -5.75
N MET A 251 -65.41 10.81 -6.00
CA MET A 251 -64.49 11.27 -4.96
C MET A 251 -65.24 12.13 -3.95
N ARG A 252 -65.10 11.81 -2.68
CA ARG A 252 -65.74 12.53 -1.55
C ARG A 252 -64.76 13.40 -0.80
N GLY A 253 -63.48 13.07 -0.88
CA GLY A 253 -62.43 13.78 -0.19
C GLY A 253 -61.09 13.06 -0.29
N ALA A 254 -60.12 13.52 0.48
CA ALA A 254 -58.84 12.85 0.65
C ALA A 254 -58.35 12.95 2.09
N LEU A 255 -57.71 11.88 2.53
CA LEU A 255 -56.88 11.87 3.73
C LEU A 255 -55.48 12.34 3.35
N ILE A 256 -54.87 13.19 4.17
CA ILE A 256 -53.55 13.77 3.92
C ILE A 256 -52.74 13.70 5.21
N TYR A 257 -51.56 13.13 5.11
CA TYR A 257 -50.51 13.15 6.12
C TYR A 257 -49.49 14.19 5.71
N ASP A 258 -49.30 15.15 6.61
CA ASP A 258 -48.33 16.23 6.46
C ASP A 258 -47.05 15.85 7.19
N LEU A 259 -46.02 15.48 6.43
CA LEU A 259 -44.68 15.20 6.92
C LEU A 259 -43.79 16.39 6.55
N PRO A 260 -43.29 17.18 7.51
CA PRO A 260 -42.44 18.30 7.18
C PRO A 260 -41.09 17.79 6.64
N GLN A 261 -40.61 18.42 5.57
CA GLN A 261 -39.39 17.99 4.89
C GLN A 261 -38.17 18.02 5.82
N ASN A 262 -38.14 18.94 6.79
CA ASN A 262 -37.05 19.06 7.75
C ASN A 262 -36.87 17.80 8.62
N LYS A 263 -37.92 16.98 8.83
CA LYS A 263 -37.82 15.72 9.58
C LYS A 263 -37.05 14.66 8.80
N VAL A 264 -37.28 14.61 7.48
CA VAL A 264 -36.52 13.72 6.58
C VAL A 264 -35.08 14.17 6.49
N GLN A 265 -34.85 15.48 6.40
CA GLN A 265 -33.50 16.05 6.44
C GLN A 265 -32.78 15.81 7.77
N GLU A 266 -33.46 16.01 8.90
CA GLU A 266 -32.90 15.74 10.24
C GLU A 266 -32.50 14.27 10.37
N TYR A 267 -33.31 13.35 9.85
CA TYR A 267 -32.98 11.93 9.78
C TYR A 267 -31.71 11.70 8.95
N LEU A 268 -31.64 12.21 7.71
CA LEU A 268 -30.47 12.05 6.84
C LEU A 268 -29.22 12.65 7.48
N TYR A 269 -29.30 13.86 8.04
CA TYR A 269 -28.20 14.52 8.74
C TYR A 269 -27.68 13.70 9.93
N GLN A 270 -28.57 13.07 10.71
CA GLN A 270 -28.19 12.29 11.89
C GLN A 270 -27.63 10.89 11.56
N THR A 271 -28.01 10.31 10.42
CA THR A 271 -27.60 8.96 10.04
C THR A 271 -26.46 8.90 9.04
N THR A 272 -26.10 10.03 8.41
CA THR A 272 -25.02 10.14 7.43
C THR A 272 -23.69 10.43 8.13
N GLU A 273 -22.61 9.79 7.67
CA GLU A 273 -21.27 10.07 8.18
C GLU A 273 -20.76 11.44 7.70
N GLU A 274 -19.84 12.08 8.43
CA GLU A 274 -19.39 13.45 8.14
C GLU A 274 -18.68 13.60 6.78
N ASP A 275 -18.09 12.52 6.26
CA ASP A 275 -17.41 12.47 4.96
C ASP A 275 -18.31 12.01 3.80
N GLU A 276 -19.62 11.90 4.05
CA GLU A 276 -20.62 11.49 3.07
C GLU A 276 -21.68 12.56 2.84
N HIS A 277 -22.16 12.65 1.60
CA HIS A 277 -23.20 13.59 1.21
C HIS A 277 -24.37 12.82 0.62
N HIS A 278 -25.41 12.63 1.43
CA HIS A 278 -26.62 11.93 1.03
C HIS A 278 -27.67 12.93 0.56
N ALA A 279 -28.37 12.58 -0.51
CA ALA A 279 -29.44 13.38 -1.08
C ALA A 279 -30.60 12.47 -1.49
N LEU A 280 -31.82 12.86 -1.12
CA LEU A 280 -33.05 12.25 -1.57
C LEU A 280 -33.60 13.06 -2.74
N ILE A 281 -33.76 12.43 -3.90
CA ILE A 281 -34.21 13.07 -5.14
C ILE A 281 -35.43 12.37 -5.72
N ASP A 282 -36.26 13.11 -6.47
CA ASP A 282 -37.37 12.53 -7.22
C ASP A 282 -36.95 12.03 -8.62
N ASN A 283 -37.90 11.44 -9.36
CA ASN A 283 -37.69 10.95 -10.72
C ASN A 283 -37.38 12.05 -11.77
N GLN A 284 -37.53 13.33 -11.41
CA GLN A 284 -37.15 14.49 -12.23
C GLN A 284 -35.78 15.05 -11.83
N GLY A 285 -35.21 14.56 -10.72
CA GLY A 285 -33.94 14.97 -10.13
C GLY A 285 -34.04 16.18 -9.21
N ASN A 286 -35.25 16.59 -8.81
CA ASN A 286 -35.41 17.67 -7.84
C ASN A 286 -34.97 17.18 -6.45
N LEU A 287 -34.30 18.06 -5.69
CA LEU A 287 -33.85 17.75 -4.34
C LEU A 287 -35.01 17.81 -3.34
N ILE A 288 -35.27 16.69 -2.67
CA ILE A 288 -36.28 16.56 -1.62
C ILE A 288 -35.68 16.84 -0.25
N ALA A 289 -34.54 16.20 0.06
CA ALA A 289 -33.80 16.39 1.31
C ALA A 289 -32.32 16.09 1.09
N SER A 290 -31.45 16.66 1.92
CA SER A 290 -30.01 16.35 1.92
C SER A 290 -29.52 16.10 3.34
N SER A 291 -28.34 15.50 3.48
CA SER A 291 -27.60 15.40 4.73
C SER A 291 -26.88 16.70 5.12
N ASP A 292 -27.13 17.81 4.42
CA ASP A 292 -26.54 19.10 4.74
C ASP A 292 -27.24 19.74 5.95
N GLU A 293 -26.49 20.55 6.72
CA GLU A 293 -27.04 21.28 7.88
C GLU A 293 -28.14 22.27 7.48
N VAL A 294 -28.06 22.85 6.28
CA VAL A 294 -29.04 23.82 5.76
C VAL A 294 -29.63 23.34 4.44
N PHE A 295 -30.96 23.19 4.41
CA PHE A 295 -31.67 22.90 3.17
C PHE A 295 -31.57 24.06 2.19
N SER A 296 -31.01 23.80 1.01
CA SER A 296 -31.02 24.73 -0.11
C SER A 296 -31.82 24.10 -1.25
N PRO A 297 -33.06 24.55 -1.52
CA PRO A 297 -33.84 24.00 -2.63
C PRO A 297 -33.09 24.21 -3.94
N HIS A 298 -32.93 23.13 -4.71
CA HIS A 298 -32.29 23.17 -6.01
C HIS A 298 -33.35 23.03 -7.10
N GLU A 299 -33.47 24.05 -7.95
CA GLU A 299 -34.37 23.99 -9.11
C GLU A 299 -33.71 23.21 -10.24
N GLY A 300 -34.28 22.03 -10.57
CA GLY A 300 -33.82 21.16 -11.63
C GLY A 300 -32.99 19.97 -11.14
N ASN A 301 -32.38 19.24 -12.08
CA ASN A 301 -31.69 17.98 -11.78
C ASN A 301 -30.44 18.20 -10.92
N TRP A 302 -30.55 17.89 -9.62
CA TRP A 302 -29.51 17.99 -8.60
C TRP A 302 -28.23 17.23 -8.97
N LEU A 303 -28.33 16.14 -9.75
CA LEU A 303 -27.15 15.39 -10.23
C LEU A 303 -26.19 16.24 -11.07
N LYS A 304 -26.65 17.39 -11.60
CA LYS A 304 -25.79 18.34 -12.33
C LYS A 304 -24.86 19.16 -11.42
N THR A 305 -25.13 19.18 -10.11
CA THR A 305 -24.25 19.85 -9.14
C THR A 305 -23.00 19.01 -8.83
N LEU A 306 -23.06 17.70 -9.13
CA LEU A 306 -21.96 16.77 -8.93
C LEU A 306 -20.87 16.92 -10.01
N PRO A 307 -19.63 16.50 -9.71
CA PRO A 307 -18.57 16.44 -10.71
C PRO A 307 -18.99 15.63 -11.94
N ALA A 308 -18.44 16.00 -13.10
CA ALA A 308 -18.73 15.32 -14.35
C ALA A 308 -18.43 13.82 -14.27
N SER A 309 -19.24 13.01 -14.97
CA SER A 309 -19.01 11.58 -15.12
C SER A 309 -18.55 11.27 -16.54
N PRO A 310 -17.64 10.30 -16.73
CA PRO A 310 -17.27 9.80 -18.06
C PRO A 310 -18.44 9.14 -18.81
N ARG A 311 -19.52 8.77 -18.12
CA ARG A 311 -20.77 8.28 -18.74
C ARG A 311 -21.92 9.24 -18.41
N PRO A 312 -22.80 9.58 -19.36
CA PRO A 312 -23.93 10.46 -19.08
C PRO A 312 -24.85 9.83 -18.02
N LEU A 313 -25.02 10.53 -16.89
CA LEU A 313 -25.97 10.19 -15.83
C LEU A 313 -27.39 10.51 -16.30
N ALA A 314 -28.07 9.52 -16.88
CA ALA A 314 -29.48 9.64 -17.23
C ALA A 314 -30.34 9.11 -16.08
N LEU A 315 -31.13 9.98 -15.43
CA LEU A 315 -32.06 9.62 -14.35
C LEU A 315 -32.91 8.38 -14.67
N PRO A 316 -33.56 8.25 -15.86
CA PRO A 316 -34.36 7.07 -16.16
C PRO A 316 -33.59 5.76 -16.15
N THR A 317 -32.28 5.79 -16.38
CA THR A 317 -31.43 4.59 -16.35
C THR A 317 -30.98 4.21 -14.94
N LEU A 318 -30.95 5.17 -14.02
CA LEU A 318 -30.64 4.92 -12.61
C LEU A 318 -31.85 4.26 -11.91
N PHE A 319 -33.07 4.78 -12.17
CA PHE A 319 -34.34 4.22 -11.68
C PHE A 319 -34.74 2.87 -12.35
N GLN A 320 -33.91 2.33 -13.25
CA GLN A 320 -34.12 0.98 -13.81
C GLN A 320 -33.19 -0.06 -13.19
N ARG A 321 -32.19 0.37 -12.42
CA ARG A 321 -31.12 -0.49 -11.90
C ARG A 321 -31.27 -0.79 -10.41
N ASP A 322 -32.29 -0.24 -9.75
CA ASP A 322 -32.60 -0.31 -8.33
C ASP A 322 -31.52 0.26 -7.40
N HIS A 323 -30.24 -0.05 -7.62
CA HIS A 323 -29.10 0.45 -6.86
C HIS A 323 -27.79 0.32 -7.66
N GLY A 324 -26.75 1.03 -7.24
CA GLY A 324 -25.39 0.78 -7.72
C GLY A 324 -24.44 1.94 -7.53
N THR A 325 -23.25 1.79 -8.10
CA THR A 325 -22.15 2.76 -8.00
C THR A 325 -21.73 3.23 -9.39
N VAL A 326 -21.55 4.54 -9.57
CA VAL A 326 -21.05 5.19 -10.79
C VAL A 326 -19.79 5.96 -10.46
N GLU A 327 -18.74 5.80 -11.26
CA GLU A 327 -17.51 6.57 -11.14
C GLU A 327 -17.70 7.98 -11.75
N LEU A 328 -17.24 9.00 -11.02
CA LEU A 328 -17.20 10.40 -11.41
C LEU A 328 -15.73 10.85 -11.51
N ASP A 329 -15.48 11.99 -12.16
CA ASP A 329 -14.11 12.53 -12.34
C ASP A 329 -13.39 12.80 -11.01
N GLN A 330 -14.13 13.09 -9.95
CA GLN A 330 -13.59 13.43 -8.62
C GLN A 330 -14.16 12.58 -7.48
N GLY A 331 -14.78 11.44 -7.77
CA GLY A 331 -15.40 10.63 -6.73
C GLY A 331 -16.28 9.50 -7.26
N TYR A 332 -17.18 9.03 -6.41
CA TYR A 332 -18.14 7.98 -6.71
C TYR A 332 -19.53 8.45 -6.34
N LEU A 333 -20.50 8.08 -7.17
CA LEU A 333 -21.91 8.26 -6.90
C LEU A 333 -22.54 6.90 -6.62
N GLN A 334 -23.02 6.72 -5.40
CA GLN A 334 -23.84 5.57 -5.03
C GLN A 334 -25.30 5.97 -5.08
N TYR A 335 -26.16 5.06 -5.50
CA TYR A 335 -27.60 5.30 -5.54
C TYR A 335 -28.38 4.05 -5.13
N ARG A 336 -29.57 4.28 -4.58
CA ARG A 336 -30.58 3.27 -4.23
C ARG A 336 -31.96 3.90 -4.41
N GLU A 337 -32.76 3.31 -5.28
CA GLU A 337 -34.19 3.63 -5.44
C GLU A 337 -34.99 3.14 -4.23
N LEU A 338 -35.98 3.93 -3.84
CA LEU A 338 -36.95 3.58 -2.80
C LEU A 338 -38.18 2.94 -3.44
N GLU A 339 -38.45 1.70 -3.08
CA GLU A 339 -39.52 0.90 -3.68
C GLU A 339 -40.90 1.50 -3.38
N GLY A 340 -41.65 1.82 -4.45
CA GLY A 340 -43.04 2.27 -4.37
C GLY A 340 -43.25 3.75 -4.08
N ILE A 341 -42.19 4.59 -4.12
CA ILE A 341 -42.27 6.03 -3.77
C ILE A 341 -41.68 6.92 -4.88
N ASP A 342 -41.17 6.35 -5.98
CA ASP A 342 -40.52 7.08 -7.10
C ASP A 342 -39.42 8.07 -6.64
N LEU A 343 -38.75 7.74 -5.53
CA LEU A 343 -37.64 8.51 -4.97
C LEU A 343 -36.34 7.70 -5.03
N MET A 344 -35.22 8.41 -5.03
CA MET A 344 -33.89 7.82 -5.02
C MET A 344 -33.03 8.46 -3.96
N LEU A 345 -32.42 7.63 -3.13
CA LEU A 345 -31.38 8.03 -2.20
C LEU A 345 -30.03 7.90 -2.91
N VAL A 346 -29.26 8.97 -2.86
CA VAL A 346 -27.99 9.11 -3.56
C VAL A 346 -26.92 9.52 -2.56
N ASN A 347 -25.72 8.95 -2.67
CA ASN A 347 -24.56 9.30 -1.87
C ASN A 347 -23.40 9.70 -2.79
N TYR A 348 -22.85 10.89 -2.58
CA TYR A 348 -21.62 11.33 -3.24
C TYR A 348 -20.42 11.17 -2.30
N ILE A 349 -19.43 10.41 -2.76
CA ILE A 349 -18.19 10.13 -2.03
C ILE A 349 -17.02 10.74 -2.81
N SER A 350 -16.27 11.65 -2.20
CA SER A 350 -15.11 12.23 -2.86
C SER A 350 -13.96 11.22 -2.95
N ALA A 351 -13.15 11.30 -4.03
CA ALA A 351 -11.98 10.45 -4.17
C ALA A 351 -10.88 10.73 -3.13
N ALA A 352 -10.91 11.92 -2.51
CA ALA A 352 -9.99 12.28 -1.43
C ALA A 352 -10.40 11.60 -0.12
N ASP A 353 -11.68 11.66 0.22
CA ASP A 353 -12.23 11.10 1.46
C ASP A 353 -12.21 9.56 1.44
N LEU A 354 -12.54 8.96 0.30
CA LEU A 354 -12.38 7.51 0.14
C LEU A 354 -10.92 7.09 0.34
N ARG A 355 -9.97 7.89 -0.15
CA ARG A 355 -8.54 7.60 0.01
C ARG A 355 -8.09 7.75 1.45
N THR A 356 -8.57 8.76 2.19
CA THR A 356 -8.24 8.93 3.60
C THR A 356 -8.84 7.81 4.44
N ALA A 357 -10.09 7.40 4.19
CA ALA A 357 -10.73 6.25 4.82
C ALA A 357 -9.95 4.95 4.60
N VAL A 358 -9.65 4.63 3.33
CA VAL A 358 -8.87 3.44 2.96
C VAL A 358 -7.47 3.47 3.57
N ASN A 359 -6.81 4.64 3.58
CA ASN A 359 -5.48 4.79 4.20
C ASN A 359 -5.53 4.66 5.73
N GLY A 360 -6.61 5.10 6.37
CA GLY A 360 -6.81 4.94 7.82
C GLY A 360 -6.96 3.48 8.23
N GLN A 361 -7.49 2.64 7.35
CA GLN A 361 -7.61 1.19 7.54
C GLN A 361 -6.36 0.41 7.11
N MET A 362 -5.37 1.05 6.48
CA MET A 362 -4.14 0.34 6.08
C MET A 362 -3.36 -0.15 7.30
N ASP A 363 -3.14 -1.46 7.36
CA ASP A 363 -2.36 -2.07 8.44
C ASP A 363 -0.92 -1.57 8.44
N ILE A 364 -0.50 -1.00 9.57
CA ILE A 364 0.90 -0.63 9.89
C ILE A 364 1.87 -1.82 9.72
N LEU A 365 1.35 -3.05 9.73
CA LEU A 365 2.10 -4.28 9.52
C LEU A 365 2.93 -4.30 8.23
N PHE A 366 2.43 -3.77 7.10
CA PHE A 366 3.19 -3.74 5.85
C PHE A 366 4.40 -2.83 5.92
N LEU A 367 4.23 -1.64 6.50
CA LEU A 367 5.34 -0.72 6.76
C LEU A 367 6.37 -1.39 7.68
N GLY A 368 5.92 -2.13 8.69
CA GLY A 368 6.77 -2.94 9.57
C GLY A 368 7.55 -4.03 8.83
N VAL A 369 6.91 -4.78 7.93
CA VAL A 369 7.55 -5.82 7.10
C VAL A 369 8.59 -5.22 6.16
N TRP A 370 8.30 -4.09 5.52
CA TRP A 370 9.27 -3.41 4.65
C TRP A 370 10.46 -2.84 5.42
N ALA A 371 10.22 -2.24 6.59
CA ALA A 371 11.29 -1.79 7.48
C ALA A 371 12.17 -2.96 7.95
N LEU A 372 11.56 -4.09 8.31
CA LEU A 372 12.27 -5.32 8.71
C LEU A 372 13.08 -5.90 7.55
N LEU A 373 12.53 -5.98 6.34
CA LEU A 373 13.24 -6.45 5.15
C LEU A 373 14.45 -5.54 4.83
N ALA A 374 14.27 -4.22 4.92
CA ALA A 374 15.37 -3.26 4.72
C ALA A 374 16.46 -3.41 5.79
N LEU A 375 16.08 -3.59 7.06
CA LEU A 375 16.99 -3.83 8.17
C LEU A 375 17.77 -5.15 7.97
N LEU A 376 17.08 -6.24 7.63
CA LEU A 376 17.69 -7.53 7.36
C LEU A 376 18.65 -7.47 6.15
N MET A 377 18.28 -6.74 5.10
CA MET A 377 19.16 -6.51 3.96
C MET A 377 20.41 -5.73 4.37
N ALA A 378 20.28 -4.65 5.14
CA ALA A 378 21.41 -3.88 5.63
C ALA A 378 22.34 -4.72 6.53
N LEU A 379 21.77 -5.50 7.45
CA LEU A 379 22.50 -6.37 8.36
C LEU A 379 23.25 -7.48 7.60
N THR A 380 22.58 -8.16 6.66
CA THR A 380 23.21 -9.21 5.84
C THR A 380 24.33 -8.65 4.98
N LEU A 381 24.15 -7.48 4.36
CA LEU A 381 25.21 -6.80 3.61
C LEU A 381 26.40 -6.42 4.50
N TYR A 382 26.15 -5.94 5.71
CA TYR A 382 27.20 -5.63 6.68
C TYR A 382 28.01 -6.87 7.08
N ILE A 383 27.33 -7.98 7.39
CA ILE A 383 27.96 -9.26 7.74
C ILE A 383 28.81 -9.78 6.58
N VAL A 384 28.27 -9.80 5.35
CA VAL A 384 28.98 -10.27 4.15
C VAL A 384 30.25 -9.44 3.90
N ASP A 385 30.20 -8.11 4.04
CA ASP A 385 31.36 -7.24 3.84
C ASP A 385 32.43 -7.45 4.94
N ARG A 386 32.01 -7.57 6.21
CA ARG A 386 32.90 -7.90 7.34
C ARG A 386 33.62 -9.23 7.12
N LEU A 387 32.88 -10.28 6.77
CA LEU A 387 33.43 -11.61 6.55
C LEU A 387 34.41 -11.64 5.37
N PHE A 388 34.05 -11.00 4.26
CA PHE A 388 34.89 -10.98 3.06
C PHE A 388 36.21 -10.22 3.30
N LYS A 389 36.16 -9.07 3.99
CA LYS A 389 37.35 -8.32 4.41
C LYS A 389 38.24 -9.13 5.35
N GLY A 390 37.66 -9.88 6.29
CA GLY A 390 38.39 -10.77 7.19
C GLY A 390 39.14 -11.87 6.44
N GLN A 391 38.46 -12.57 5.53
CA GLN A 391 39.05 -13.61 4.69
C GLN A 391 40.22 -13.09 3.84
N LEU A 392 40.07 -11.92 3.22
CA LEU A 392 41.14 -11.31 2.42
C LEU A 392 42.39 -10.97 3.25
N ARG A 393 42.22 -10.47 4.49
CA ARG A 393 43.33 -10.16 5.39
C ARG A 393 44.09 -11.43 5.79
N LEU A 394 43.37 -12.47 6.20
CA LEU A 394 43.97 -13.74 6.60
C LEU A 394 44.73 -14.39 5.44
N ASN A 395 44.17 -14.36 4.23
CA ASN A 395 44.83 -14.91 3.05
C ASN A 395 46.13 -14.15 2.71
N ARG A 396 46.14 -12.82 2.89
CA ARG A 396 47.37 -12.02 2.72
C ARG A 396 48.43 -12.37 3.76
N GLN A 397 48.06 -12.48 5.03
CA GLN A 397 49.00 -12.86 6.11
C GLN A 397 49.61 -14.25 5.88
N LEU A 398 48.79 -15.22 5.46
CA LEU A 398 49.28 -16.57 5.10
C LEU A 398 50.26 -16.53 3.93
N ARG A 399 50.02 -15.67 2.93
CA ARG A 399 50.95 -15.47 1.82
C ARG A 399 52.27 -14.86 2.29
N GLU A 400 52.23 -13.86 3.16
CA GLU A 400 53.44 -13.17 3.65
C GLU A 400 54.35 -14.10 4.46
N ILE A 401 53.79 -14.96 5.33
CA ILE A 401 54.57 -15.94 6.11
C ILE A 401 55.31 -16.94 5.20
N GLY A 402 54.76 -17.24 4.02
CA GLY A 402 55.34 -18.18 3.07
C GLY A 402 56.53 -17.64 2.24
N LEU A 403 56.99 -16.41 2.48
CA LEU A 403 57.99 -15.71 1.65
C LEU A 403 59.39 -15.56 2.28
N VAL A 404 59.55 -15.94 3.55
CA VAL A 404 60.83 -15.82 4.29
C VAL A 404 61.33 -17.21 4.65
N ASP A 405 62.65 -17.41 4.63
CA ASP A 405 63.30 -18.62 5.12
C ASP A 405 63.36 -18.62 6.66
N SER A 406 62.90 -19.69 7.29
CA SER A 406 62.74 -19.75 8.75
C SER A 406 64.07 -19.72 9.51
N LEU A 407 65.17 -20.22 8.91
CA LEU A 407 66.47 -20.32 9.57
C LEU A 407 67.26 -19.00 9.51
N THR A 408 67.30 -18.39 8.33
CA THR A 408 68.14 -17.21 8.06
C THR A 408 67.37 -15.89 8.09
N GLN A 409 66.03 -15.96 8.09
CA GLN A 409 65.14 -14.80 7.94
C GLN A 409 65.35 -14.01 6.63
N LEU A 410 66.06 -14.59 5.65
CA LEU A 410 66.22 -14.06 4.30
C LEU A 410 64.97 -14.32 3.45
N ALA A 411 64.85 -13.65 2.31
CA ALA A 411 63.84 -14.03 1.33
C ALA A 411 64.05 -15.48 0.91
N ASN A 412 62.97 -16.22 0.66
CA ASN A 412 63.08 -17.56 0.08
C ASN A 412 62.91 -17.51 -1.45
N ARG A 413 63.14 -18.64 -2.12
CA ARG A 413 62.97 -18.76 -3.58
C ARG A 413 61.59 -18.27 -4.08
N ARG A 414 60.51 -18.46 -3.32
CA ARG A 414 59.16 -17.98 -3.71
C ARG A 414 59.08 -16.46 -3.71
N ARG A 415 59.73 -15.79 -2.75
CA ARG A 415 59.81 -14.33 -2.70
C ARG A 415 60.61 -13.74 -3.85
N LEU A 416 61.71 -14.39 -4.23
CA LEU A 416 62.47 -14.02 -5.42
C LEU A 416 61.59 -14.05 -6.68
N GLN A 417 60.87 -15.16 -6.91
CA GLN A 417 59.97 -15.28 -8.06
C GLN A 417 58.82 -14.25 -8.03
N ALA A 418 58.27 -13.96 -6.84
CA ALA A 418 57.20 -12.99 -6.68
C ALA A 418 57.66 -11.53 -6.92
N ASP A 419 58.86 -11.17 -6.46
CA ASP A 419 59.34 -9.78 -6.48
C ASP A 419 60.06 -9.41 -7.77
N PHE A 420 60.71 -10.37 -8.46
CA PHE A 420 61.57 -10.07 -9.60
C PHE A 420 60.86 -9.34 -10.75
N GLY A 421 59.62 -9.74 -11.08
CA GLY A 421 58.85 -9.06 -12.13
C GLY A 421 58.54 -7.60 -11.78
N GLY A 422 58.20 -7.33 -10.51
CA GLY A 422 57.97 -5.97 -10.02
C GLY A 422 59.27 -5.16 -9.91
N LEU A 423 60.41 -5.81 -9.65
CA LEU A 423 61.73 -5.20 -9.65
C LEU A 423 62.11 -4.73 -11.05
N LEU A 424 61.93 -5.56 -12.08
CA LEU A 424 62.20 -5.16 -13.47
C LEU A 424 61.30 -4.00 -13.94
N GLN A 425 60.03 -3.98 -13.55
CA GLN A 425 59.11 -2.88 -13.90
C GLN A 425 59.50 -1.53 -13.28
N ARG A 426 60.25 -1.53 -12.17
CA ARG A 426 60.69 -0.31 -11.48
C ARG A 426 61.96 0.28 -12.07
N LEU A 427 62.73 -0.53 -12.79
CA LEU A 427 63.98 -0.09 -13.43
C LEU A 427 63.67 0.66 -14.72
N GLN A 428 64.48 1.68 -15.00
CA GLN A 428 64.42 2.37 -16.28
C GLN A 428 65.02 1.50 -17.39
N ASP A 429 64.64 1.78 -18.64
CA ASP A 429 65.33 1.23 -19.80
C ASP A 429 66.83 1.47 -19.67
N ASN A 430 67.64 0.43 -19.94
CA ASN A 430 69.11 0.41 -19.83
C ASN A 430 69.75 0.25 -18.45
N GLN A 431 69.02 0.09 -17.36
CA GLN A 431 69.65 -0.21 -16.07
C GLN A 431 70.09 -1.69 -15.96
N PRO A 432 71.33 -1.98 -15.51
CA PRO A 432 71.83 -3.34 -15.38
C PRO A 432 71.27 -4.03 -14.14
N VAL A 433 71.07 -5.35 -14.22
CA VAL A 433 70.64 -6.19 -13.09
C VAL A 433 71.58 -7.37 -12.99
N ALA A 434 72.38 -7.38 -11.94
CA ALA A 434 73.27 -8.50 -11.66
C ALA A 434 72.62 -9.50 -10.70
N LEU A 435 73.01 -10.76 -10.83
CA LEU A 435 72.60 -11.85 -9.97
C LEU A 435 73.81 -12.68 -9.56
N TRP A 436 73.88 -13.03 -8.29
CA TRP A 436 74.82 -14.01 -7.77
C TRP A 436 74.12 -15.32 -7.52
N MET A 437 74.77 -16.41 -7.90
CA MET A 437 74.53 -17.70 -7.30
C MET A 437 75.76 -18.08 -6.48
N LEU A 438 75.55 -18.39 -5.20
CA LEU A 438 76.58 -18.65 -4.22
C LEU A 438 76.31 -19.97 -3.52
N ASP A 439 77.37 -20.70 -3.20
CA ASP A 439 77.31 -21.94 -2.42
C ASP A 439 78.51 -22.06 -1.47
N ILE A 440 78.26 -22.65 -0.30
CA ILE A 440 79.28 -22.88 0.73
C ILE A 440 80.15 -24.08 0.32
N ASP A 441 81.44 -23.83 0.12
CA ASP A 441 82.37 -24.87 -0.27
C ASP A 441 82.48 -25.96 0.81
N HIS A 442 82.34 -27.22 0.40
CA HIS A 442 82.47 -28.38 1.27
C HIS A 442 81.50 -28.38 2.47
N PHE A 443 80.32 -27.77 2.35
CA PHE A 443 79.36 -27.69 3.46
C PHE A 443 78.94 -29.06 4.03
N LYS A 444 78.84 -30.08 3.18
CA LYS A 444 78.62 -31.47 3.65
C LYS A 444 79.71 -31.91 4.64
N ASN A 445 80.98 -31.60 4.39
CA ASN A 445 82.06 -31.94 5.31
C ASN A 445 81.94 -31.17 6.63
N ILE A 446 81.44 -29.93 6.60
CA ILE A 446 81.14 -29.14 7.80
C ILE A 446 80.06 -29.86 8.63
N ASN A 447 78.95 -30.26 7.99
CA ASN A 447 77.89 -31.02 8.66
C ASN A 447 78.39 -32.35 9.22
N ASP A 448 79.18 -33.09 8.44
CA ASP A 448 79.69 -34.41 8.83
C ASP A 448 80.70 -34.33 10.00
N SER A 449 81.44 -33.21 10.12
CA SER A 449 82.51 -33.05 11.11
C SER A 449 82.09 -32.28 12.37
N TRP A 450 81.18 -31.30 12.26
CA TRP A 450 80.72 -30.47 13.38
C TRP A 450 79.24 -30.69 13.76
N GLY A 451 78.48 -31.40 12.93
CA GLY A 451 77.05 -31.68 13.12
C GLY A 451 76.14 -30.69 12.39
N HIS A 452 74.92 -31.12 12.08
CA HIS A 452 73.94 -30.30 11.36
C HIS A 452 73.58 -28.99 12.07
N SER A 453 73.49 -28.99 13.41
CA SER A 453 73.21 -27.78 14.18
C SER A 453 74.32 -26.72 14.03
N ALA A 454 75.58 -27.14 13.97
CA ALA A 454 76.70 -26.24 13.71
C ALA A 454 76.70 -25.77 12.24
N GLY A 455 76.30 -26.63 11.29
CA GLY A 455 76.05 -26.23 9.91
C GLY A 455 74.99 -25.16 9.76
N ASP A 456 73.90 -25.24 10.51
CA ASP A 456 72.87 -24.20 10.55
C ASP A 456 73.42 -22.86 11.06
N GLU A 457 74.31 -22.86 12.05
CA GLU A 457 75.01 -21.65 12.51
C GLU A 457 75.95 -21.09 11.44
N VAL A 458 76.62 -21.94 10.66
CA VAL A 458 77.43 -21.51 9.52
C VAL A 458 76.57 -20.84 8.44
N ILE A 459 75.37 -21.37 8.17
CA ILE A 459 74.41 -20.75 7.25
C ILE A 459 73.93 -19.39 7.77
N LYS A 460 73.62 -19.25 9.07
CA LYS A 460 73.24 -17.97 9.69
C LYS A 460 74.38 -16.95 9.67
N HIS A 461 75.61 -17.42 9.93
CA HIS A 461 76.81 -16.59 9.88
C HIS A 461 77.01 -16.01 8.47
N LEU A 462 76.94 -16.85 7.44
CA LEU A 462 77.03 -16.39 6.06
C LEU A 462 75.88 -15.46 5.68
N ALA A 463 74.64 -15.75 6.10
CA ALA A 463 73.49 -14.88 5.86
C ALA A 463 73.71 -13.48 6.47
N THR A 464 74.35 -13.41 7.64
CA THR A 464 74.70 -12.15 8.31
C THR A 464 75.77 -11.38 7.55
N LEU A 465 76.82 -12.07 7.07
CA LEU A 465 77.87 -11.47 6.24
C LEU A 465 77.30 -10.93 4.92
N LEU A 466 76.45 -11.71 4.25
CA LEU A 466 75.75 -11.30 3.04
C LEU A 466 74.95 -10.02 3.24
N ARG A 467 74.12 -9.95 4.29
CA ARG A 467 73.32 -8.76 4.61
C ARG A 467 74.15 -7.52 4.94
N ALA A 468 75.30 -7.70 5.60
CA ALA A 468 76.17 -6.60 5.98
C ALA A 468 76.91 -5.99 4.77
N LEU A 469 77.17 -6.79 3.73
CA LEU A 469 77.97 -6.39 2.57
C LEU A 469 77.15 -5.81 1.42
N VAL A 470 75.91 -6.27 1.24
CA VAL A 470 75.03 -5.83 0.15
C VAL A 470 74.17 -4.64 0.56
N ARG A 471 73.64 -3.89 -0.41
CA ARG A 471 72.85 -2.68 -0.15
C ARG A 471 71.44 -3.07 0.29
N ASN A 472 70.76 -2.19 1.03
CA ASN A 472 69.36 -2.39 1.43
C ASN A 472 68.38 -2.61 0.26
N LYS A 473 68.75 -2.17 -0.95
CA LYS A 473 67.95 -2.37 -2.17
C LYS A 473 68.20 -3.72 -2.85
N ASP A 474 69.24 -4.45 -2.45
CA ASP A 474 69.60 -5.74 -3.00
C ASP A 474 68.76 -6.83 -2.31
N LEU A 475 68.27 -7.80 -3.09
CA LEU A 475 67.43 -8.88 -2.58
C LEU A 475 68.29 -10.11 -2.29
N VAL A 476 68.54 -10.38 -1.02
CA VAL A 476 69.26 -11.56 -0.54
C VAL A 476 68.28 -12.70 -0.28
N VAL A 477 68.53 -13.84 -0.92
CA VAL A 477 67.64 -14.99 -0.97
C VAL A 477 68.40 -16.23 -0.53
N ARG A 478 67.85 -17.03 0.40
CA ARG A 478 68.29 -18.42 0.57
C ARG A 478 67.60 -19.26 -0.49
N TYR A 479 68.36 -19.71 -1.48
CA TYR A 479 67.80 -20.35 -2.68
C TYR A 479 67.44 -21.81 -2.40
N GLY A 480 68.28 -22.53 -1.66
CA GLY A 480 68.02 -23.89 -1.16
C GLY A 480 69.18 -24.40 -0.31
N GLY A 481 68.92 -25.10 0.81
CA GLY A 481 69.97 -25.70 1.64
C GLY A 481 71.10 -24.73 2.03
N GLU A 482 72.26 -24.88 1.41
CA GLU A 482 73.48 -24.05 1.56
C GLU A 482 73.69 -23.01 0.44
N GLU A 483 72.75 -22.91 -0.50
CA GLU A 483 72.79 -22.03 -1.67
C GLU A 483 72.11 -20.69 -1.37
N PHE A 484 72.76 -19.61 -1.79
CA PHE A 484 72.26 -18.25 -1.69
C PHE A 484 72.23 -17.59 -3.06
N CYS A 485 71.23 -16.74 -3.26
CA CYS A 485 71.09 -15.92 -4.44
C CYS A 485 71.01 -14.45 -4.00
N VAL A 486 71.69 -13.56 -4.72
CA VAL A 486 71.59 -12.11 -4.48
C VAL A 486 71.21 -11.45 -5.78
N VAL A 487 70.12 -10.68 -5.79
CA VAL A 487 69.74 -9.84 -6.93
C VAL A 487 70.11 -8.40 -6.62
N MET A 488 70.88 -7.79 -7.51
CA MET A 488 71.44 -6.45 -7.35
C MET A 488 70.92 -5.54 -8.47
N PRO A 489 69.86 -4.74 -8.21
CA PRO A 489 69.34 -3.78 -9.17
C PRO A 489 70.32 -2.62 -9.38
N GLU A 490 70.38 -2.11 -10.62
CA GLU A 490 71.24 -0.99 -11.01
C GLU A 490 72.72 -1.29 -10.72
N THR A 491 73.14 -2.53 -10.97
CA THR A 491 74.51 -2.99 -10.69
C THR A 491 75.04 -3.71 -11.93
N SER A 492 76.15 -3.20 -12.47
CA SER A 492 76.83 -3.80 -13.61
C SER A 492 77.55 -5.10 -13.23
N LEU A 493 77.89 -5.93 -14.23
CA LEU A 493 78.63 -7.17 -14.00
C LEU A 493 79.96 -6.93 -13.27
N ALA A 494 80.68 -5.85 -13.60
CA ALA A 494 81.95 -5.49 -12.98
C ALA A 494 81.79 -5.13 -11.49
N GLU A 495 80.82 -4.27 -11.17
CA GLU A 495 80.51 -3.88 -9.78
C GLU A 495 80.04 -5.09 -8.96
N ALA A 496 79.15 -5.91 -9.53
CA ALA A 496 78.68 -7.13 -8.90
C ALA A 496 79.83 -8.13 -8.66
N THR A 497 80.77 -8.25 -9.59
CA THR A 497 81.97 -9.08 -9.41
C THR A 497 82.85 -8.56 -8.28
N GLN A 498 83.03 -7.23 -8.19
CA GLN A 498 83.84 -6.61 -7.14
C GLN A 498 83.25 -6.86 -5.74
N VAL A 499 81.95 -6.68 -5.56
CA VAL A 499 81.30 -6.93 -4.26
C VAL A 499 81.25 -8.44 -3.96
N ALA A 500 81.12 -9.30 -4.98
CA ALA A 500 81.23 -10.75 -4.79
C ALA A 500 82.61 -11.16 -4.30
N GLU A 501 83.68 -10.55 -4.82
CA GLU A 501 85.05 -10.82 -4.39
C GLU A 501 85.30 -10.33 -2.95
N GLN A 502 84.69 -9.20 -2.56
CA GLN A 502 84.70 -8.74 -1.17
C GLN A 502 84.01 -9.74 -0.25
N LEU A 503 82.84 -10.27 -0.62
CA LEU A 503 82.15 -11.31 0.14
C LEU A 503 82.98 -12.58 0.26
N ARG A 504 83.58 -13.04 -0.85
CA ARG A 504 84.44 -14.22 -0.87
C ARG A 504 85.63 -14.04 0.09
N SER A 505 86.32 -12.91 -0.01
CA SER A 505 87.45 -12.59 0.87
C SER A 505 87.03 -12.46 2.34
N ALA A 506 85.92 -11.76 2.62
CA ALA A 506 85.39 -11.60 3.97
C ALA A 506 84.98 -12.95 4.57
N THR A 507 84.35 -13.83 3.79
CA THR A 507 83.96 -15.17 4.24
C THR A 507 85.20 -16.00 4.56
N ALA A 508 86.20 -16.01 3.67
CA ALA A 508 87.45 -16.76 3.86
C ALA A 508 88.29 -16.25 5.06
N GLN A 509 88.18 -14.97 5.41
CA GLN A 509 88.83 -14.36 6.58
C GLN A 509 87.99 -14.48 7.85
N SER A 510 86.68 -14.69 7.72
CA SER A 510 85.79 -14.85 8.86
C SER A 510 85.94 -16.24 9.48
N VAL A 511 85.69 -16.29 10.78
CA VAL A 511 85.63 -17.54 11.55
C VAL A 511 84.23 -17.63 12.15
N CYS A 512 83.53 -18.72 11.88
CA CYS A 512 82.29 -19.03 12.56
C CYS A 512 82.63 -19.77 13.85
N VAL A 513 82.14 -19.28 14.99
CA VAL A 513 82.30 -19.92 16.31
C VAL A 513 80.90 -20.33 16.79
N PRO A 514 80.46 -21.58 16.50
CA PRO A 514 79.16 -22.06 16.95
C PRO A 514 79.10 -22.15 18.47
N ASP A 515 77.89 -22.11 19.03
CA ASP A 515 77.69 -22.37 20.45
C ASP A 515 78.17 -23.78 20.81
N ALA A 516 78.86 -23.92 21.95
CA ALA A 516 79.39 -25.19 22.44
C ALA A 516 78.29 -26.26 22.59
N SER A 517 77.04 -25.85 22.82
CA SER A 517 75.87 -26.73 22.88
C SER A 517 75.47 -27.38 21.54
N THR A 518 75.93 -26.82 20.41
CA THR A 518 75.58 -27.26 19.05
C THR A 518 76.64 -28.14 18.40
N LEU A 519 77.82 -28.26 19.03
CA LEU A 519 78.96 -29.00 18.52
C LEU A 519 78.88 -30.49 18.87
N LEU A 520 79.32 -31.33 17.95
CA LEU A 520 79.62 -32.73 18.26
C LEU A 520 80.80 -32.84 19.23
N ALA A 521 80.78 -33.82 20.12
CA ALA A 521 81.92 -34.12 20.99
C ALA A 521 83.20 -34.48 20.20
N SER A 522 83.04 -34.91 18.94
CA SER A 522 84.11 -35.22 17.99
C SER A 522 84.53 -34.04 17.10
N ALA A 523 84.02 -32.83 17.34
CA ALA A 523 84.35 -31.66 16.53
C ALA A 523 85.86 -31.39 16.59
N PRO A 524 86.53 -31.19 15.44
CA PRO A 524 87.98 -31.04 15.40
C PRO A 524 88.46 -29.68 15.95
N SER A 525 87.59 -28.67 16.00
CA SER A 525 87.88 -27.33 16.54
C SER A 525 86.59 -26.59 16.93
N LEU A 526 86.70 -25.59 17.81
CA LEU A 526 85.63 -24.63 18.13
C LEU A 526 85.41 -23.58 17.02
N GLU A 527 86.40 -23.43 16.14
CA GLU A 527 86.41 -22.47 15.04
C GLU A 527 86.17 -23.19 13.71
N ILE A 528 85.17 -22.73 12.95
CA ILE A 528 84.86 -23.24 11.60
C ILE A 528 85.28 -22.18 10.58
N HIS A 529 86.27 -22.53 9.78
CA HIS A 529 86.63 -21.76 8.58
C HIS A 529 85.83 -22.28 7.39
N LEU A 530 85.28 -21.35 6.61
CA LEU A 530 84.51 -21.66 5.42
C LEU A 530 84.96 -20.77 4.26
N THR A 531 84.80 -21.30 3.04
CA THR A 531 84.93 -20.51 1.81
C THR A 531 83.64 -20.64 1.00
N VAL A 532 83.47 -19.74 0.05
CA VAL A 532 82.32 -19.74 -0.85
C VAL A 532 82.79 -19.67 -2.28
N SER A 533 82.07 -20.36 -3.16
CA SER A 533 82.19 -20.18 -4.60
C SER A 533 81.02 -19.34 -5.08
N ILE A 534 81.26 -18.43 -6.03
CA ILE A 534 80.25 -17.47 -6.50
C ILE A 534 80.27 -17.41 -8.04
N GLY A 535 79.11 -17.59 -8.65
CA GLY A 535 78.87 -17.27 -10.05
C GLY A 535 78.10 -15.96 -10.18
N VAL A 536 78.58 -15.05 -11.02
CA VAL A 536 77.97 -13.74 -11.25
C VAL A 536 77.46 -13.65 -12.68
N ALA A 537 76.19 -13.29 -12.84
CA ALA A 537 75.59 -13.01 -14.14
C ALA A 537 74.94 -11.63 -14.15
N GLU A 538 74.76 -11.05 -15.33
CA GLU A 538 74.07 -9.77 -15.53
C GLU A 538 73.08 -9.91 -16.69
N LEU A 539 71.85 -9.47 -16.45
CA LEU A 539 70.69 -9.70 -17.32
C LEU A 539 70.95 -9.37 -18.79
N ARG A 540 71.64 -8.26 -19.08
CA ARG A 540 71.84 -7.77 -20.45
C ARG A 540 73.09 -8.33 -21.10
N ILE A 541 74.22 -8.34 -20.39
CA ILE A 541 75.50 -8.88 -20.86
C ILE A 541 75.35 -10.37 -21.21
N ASP A 542 74.58 -11.10 -20.40
CA ASP A 542 74.30 -12.52 -20.62
C ASP A 542 73.08 -12.78 -21.52
N ALA A 543 72.48 -11.74 -22.09
CA ALA A 543 71.31 -11.80 -22.99
C ALA A 543 70.13 -12.62 -22.42
N CYS A 544 69.91 -12.53 -21.10
CA CYS A 544 68.86 -13.27 -20.39
C CYS A 544 67.48 -12.63 -20.62
N GLN A 545 66.44 -13.45 -20.86
CA GLN A 545 65.08 -12.96 -21.11
C GLN A 545 64.23 -12.86 -19.83
N GLY A 546 64.72 -13.41 -18.72
CA GLY A 546 64.02 -13.38 -17.44
C GLY A 546 64.83 -13.97 -16.30
N LEU A 547 64.16 -14.15 -15.15
CA LEU A 547 64.77 -14.63 -13.91
C LEU A 547 65.45 -15.99 -14.06
N GLU A 548 64.77 -16.95 -14.70
CA GLU A 548 65.25 -18.33 -14.80
C GLU A 548 66.52 -18.41 -15.67
N ASP A 549 66.60 -17.65 -16.77
CA ASP A 549 67.79 -17.57 -17.62
C ASP A 549 68.98 -16.94 -16.85
N LEU A 550 68.71 -15.89 -16.08
CA LEU A 550 69.71 -15.19 -15.28
C LEU A 550 70.27 -16.07 -14.17
N ILE A 551 69.40 -16.83 -13.50
CA ILE A 551 69.77 -17.86 -12.51
C ILE A 551 70.62 -18.94 -13.18
N ALA A 552 70.20 -19.46 -14.34
CA ALA A 552 70.93 -20.52 -15.04
C ALA A 552 72.34 -20.07 -15.47
N SER A 553 72.49 -18.81 -15.91
CA SER A 553 73.81 -18.25 -16.24
C SER A 553 74.72 -18.15 -15.00
N ALA A 554 74.19 -17.62 -13.89
CA ALA A 554 74.94 -17.52 -12.64
C ALA A 554 75.31 -18.90 -12.06
N ASP A 555 74.39 -19.87 -12.12
CA ASP A 555 74.62 -21.23 -11.62
C ASP A 555 75.70 -21.96 -12.42
N ARG A 556 75.71 -21.81 -13.75
CA ARG A 556 76.76 -22.35 -14.62
C ARG A 556 78.14 -21.78 -14.25
N ARG A 557 78.22 -20.49 -13.92
CA ARG A 557 79.47 -19.85 -13.46
C ARG A 557 79.87 -20.31 -12.06
N LEU A 558 78.91 -20.51 -11.16
CA LEU A 558 79.15 -21.11 -9.85
C LEU A 558 79.73 -22.52 -10.00
N TYR A 559 79.19 -23.31 -10.92
CA TYR A 559 79.70 -24.64 -11.24
C TYR A 559 81.16 -24.59 -11.75
N THR A 560 81.48 -23.63 -12.64
CA THR A 560 82.86 -23.39 -13.08
C THR A 560 83.78 -22.98 -11.92
N ALA A 561 83.29 -22.14 -11.00
CA ALA A 561 84.02 -21.76 -9.79
C ALA A 561 84.37 -22.97 -8.93
N LYS A 562 83.39 -23.84 -8.69
CA LYS A 562 83.57 -25.10 -7.94
C LYS A 562 84.57 -26.04 -8.63
N LYS A 563 84.49 -26.20 -9.96
CA LYS A 563 85.39 -27.06 -10.73
C LYS A 563 86.83 -26.56 -10.79
N SER A 564 87.01 -25.23 -10.81
CA SER A 564 88.33 -24.63 -11.01
C SER A 564 89.17 -24.61 -9.72
N GLY A 565 88.65 -25.14 -8.61
CA GLY A 565 89.35 -25.22 -7.32
C GLY A 565 88.68 -24.46 -6.18
N ARG A 566 87.40 -24.08 -6.32
CA ARG A 566 86.58 -23.41 -5.29
C ARG A 566 87.14 -22.07 -4.83
N ASN A 567 86.53 -21.48 -3.79
CA ASN A 567 86.92 -20.20 -3.18
C ASN A 567 87.25 -19.12 -4.22
N ARG A 568 86.32 -18.86 -5.14
CA ARG A 568 86.51 -17.90 -6.24
C ARG A 568 85.20 -17.37 -6.79
N VAL A 569 85.31 -16.24 -7.47
CA VAL A 569 84.25 -15.63 -8.25
C VAL A 569 84.48 -15.88 -9.73
N VAL A 570 83.43 -16.30 -10.46
CA VAL A 570 83.46 -16.46 -11.93
C VAL A 570 82.37 -15.58 -12.53
N ASN A 571 82.75 -14.73 -13.49
CA ASN A 571 81.86 -13.77 -14.16
C ASN A 571 81.87 -13.89 -15.69
N HIS A 572 82.56 -14.87 -16.25
CA HIS A 572 82.63 -15.18 -17.67
C HIS A 572 82.66 -16.70 -17.86
N ASP A 573 82.32 -17.17 -19.06
CA ASP A 573 82.23 -18.60 -19.39
C ASP A 573 83.59 -19.21 -19.76
#